data_AF-Q0CE11-F1
#
_entry.id   AF-Q0CE11-F1
#
_cell.length_a   1.000
_cell.length_b   1.000
_cell.length_c   1.000
_cell.angle_alpha   90.00
_cell.angle_beta   90.00
_cell.angle_gamma   90.00
#
_symmetry.space_group_name_H-M   'P 1'
#
loop_
_entity.id
_entity.type
_entity.pdbx_description
1 polymer ?
#
loop_
_entity_poly.entity_id
_entity_poly.type
_entity_poly.pdbx_seq_one_letter_code
_entity_poly.pdbx_strand_id
1 'polypeptide(L)'
;MSRLARSCGACGRILVDWNSLPSRAADGQQGKGSLDGLPNVDFRVIGCVDHHANEGFCAPEISPLLITTSGSCASLLVQALGSIGAWPGCQEGDDALSTTREEAQVAQLALAPILIDTANLTAEDKVTPHDTSAHDILHRKINQAGVQASAKHDDFYTQILETKQNSLDLLTVEEVLDRDYKQWTETSSSHPSKPLNIGFCSMVKSISWIVEKAGGPQAFLDKLCTFAAQRELGIVVVMTAFTSKTSDKFCRELLVCALDDGLATDALKSFVSQAASQLGLEEWSARDDDERDILTIKRTLDNEPSRRIWLQTDVTKSRKQVAPLIRGAVASL
;
A
#
# COMPACT_ATOMS: atom_id res chain seq x y z
N MET A 1 41.64 18.11 24.93
CA MET A 1 41.62 16.84 24.18
C MET A 1 40.18 16.52 23.81
N SER A 2 39.76 17.05 22.66
CA SER A 2 38.47 16.79 22.05
C SER A 2 38.42 15.34 21.58
N ARG A 3 37.50 14.55 22.15
CA ARG A 3 37.18 13.23 21.59
C ARG A 3 36.48 13.47 20.26
N LEU A 4 37.01 12.86 19.21
CA LEU A 4 36.42 12.79 17.89
C LEU A 4 34.94 12.38 17.99
N ALA A 5 34.04 13.31 17.75
CA ALA A 5 32.74 12.96 17.20
C ALA A 5 33.03 12.39 15.80
N ARG A 6 33.06 11.05 15.70
CA ARG A 6 33.00 10.40 14.39
C ARG A 6 31.71 10.90 13.74
N SER A 7 31.82 11.67 12.67
CA SER A 7 30.70 11.94 11.79
C SER A 7 30.14 10.58 11.37
N CYS A 8 28.92 10.26 11.80
CA CYS A 8 28.20 9.12 11.27
C CYS A 8 28.00 9.43 9.78
N GLY A 9 28.75 8.75 8.91
CA GLY A 9 28.74 9.03 7.48
C GLY A 9 27.32 8.86 6.94
N ALA A 10 26.84 9.83 6.17
CA ALA A 10 25.54 9.74 5.52
C ALA A 10 25.49 8.46 4.68
N CYS A 11 24.53 7.58 4.98
CA CYS A 11 24.43 6.32 4.28
C CYS A 11 23.59 6.49 3.02
N GLY A 12 24.20 6.25 1.85
CA GLY A 12 23.50 6.28 0.56
C GLY A 12 22.40 5.20 0.51
N ARG A 13 21.19 5.58 0.08
CA ARG A 13 20.03 4.67 -0.06
C ARG A 13 19.34 4.84 -1.41
N ILE A 14 18.87 3.72 -1.95
CA ILE A 14 17.95 3.72 -3.09
C ILE A 14 16.56 3.47 -2.54
N LEU A 15 15.60 4.32 -2.89
CA LEU A 15 14.20 4.10 -2.56
C LEU A 15 13.51 3.31 -3.69
N VAL A 16 12.66 2.36 -3.31
CA VAL A 16 11.87 1.54 -4.24
C VAL A 16 10.44 1.47 -3.72
N ASP A 17 9.45 1.64 -4.61
CA ASP A 17 8.00 1.58 -4.32
C ASP A 17 7.49 2.63 -3.30
N TRP A 18 8.34 3.62 -3.03
CA TRP A 18 8.02 4.79 -2.22
C TRP A 18 9.07 5.87 -2.48
N ASN A 19 8.68 7.15 -2.54
CA ASN A 19 9.60 8.24 -2.91
C ASN A 19 9.83 9.29 -1.81
N SER A 20 9.52 9.00 -0.54
CA SER A 20 9.76 9.91 0.61
C SER A 20 10.24 9.18 1.87
N LEU A 21 11.10 9.79 2.68
CA LEU A 21 11.33 9.32 4.05
C LEU A 21 10.25 9.87 5.00
N PRO A 22 9.93 9.17 6.11
CA PRO A 22 8.90 9.61 7.07
C PRO A 22 9.29 10.90 7.77
N SER A 23 10.57 11.05 8.12
CA SER A 23 11.13 12.27 8.71
C SER A 23 12.05 12.95 7.71
N ARG A 24 11.66 14.14 7.23
CA ARG A 24 12.51 14.97 6.36
C ARG A 24 13.54 15.73 7.18
N ALA A 25 14.71 15.99 6.61
CA ALA A 25 15.72 16.79 7.28
C ALA A 25 15.22 18.22 7.58
N ALA A 26 15.51 18.72 8.78
CA ALA A 26 15.06 20.04 9.24
C ALA A 26 15.66 21.20 8.43
N ASP A 27 16.77 20.96 7.72
CA ASP A 27 17.41 21.92 6.82
C ASP A 27 16.66 22.09 5.48
N GLY A 28 15.58 21.33 5.25
CA GLY A 28 14.77 21.39 4.03
C GLY A 28 15.46 20.78 2.81
N GLN A 29 16.60 20.10 3.00
CA GLN A 29 17.34 19.50 1.90
C GLN A 29 16.57 18.30 1.32
N GLN A 30 16.33 18.34 0.01
CA GLN A 30 15.75 17.22 -0.72
C GLN A 30 16.62 15.97 -0.63
N GLY A 31 15.99 14.81 -0.54
CA GLY A 31 16.64 13.49 -0.49
C GLY A 31 17.34 13.18 0.83
N LYS A 32 17.12 13.96 1.89
CA LYS A 32 17.71 13.74 3.22
C LYS A 32 16.64 13.58 4.29
N GLY A 33 16.81 12.59 5.16
CA GLY A 33 15.86 12.31 6.24
C GLY A 33 16.27 11.14 7.12
N SER A 34 15.38 10.76 8.04
CA SER A 34 15.55 9.65 8.98
C SER A 34 14.37 8.68 8.92
N LEU A 35 14.56 7.50 9.49
CA LEU A 35 13.51 6.49 9.68
C LEU A 35 13.05 6.47 11.13
N ASP A 36 11.79 6.09 11.33
CA ASP A 36 11.25 5.86 12.67
C ASP A 36 12.05 4.76 13.39
N GLY A 37 12.31 4.96 14.68
CA GLY A 37 13.20 4.08 15.46
C GLY A 37 14.70 4.26 15.18
N LEU A 38 15.09 5.04 14.16
CA LEU A 38 16.48 5.40 13.84
C LEU A 38 16.70 6.92 13.74
N PRO A 39 16.28 7.73 14.74
CA PRO A 39 16.30 9.19 14.64
C PRO A 39 17.72 9.80 14.56
N ASN A 40 18.75 9.04 14.95
CA ASN A 40 20.15 9.47 14.91
C ASN A 40 20.90 9.01 13.65
N VAL A 41 20.19 8.43 12.67
CA VAL A 41 20.77 7.97 11.41
C VAL A 41 20.22 8.81 10.27
N ASP A 42 21.09 9.66 9.71
CA ASP A 42 20.78 10.43 8.52
C ASP A 42 20.97 9.56 7.27
N PHE A 43 19.92 9.46 6.48
CA PHE A 43 19.94 8.83 5.16
C PHE A 43 20.03 9.90 4.08
N ARG A 44 20.85 9.61 3.07
CA ARG A 44 20.89 10.38 1.82
C ARG A 44 20.41 9.48 0.69
N VAL A 45 19.34 9.87 0.03
CA VAL A 45 18.83 9.18 -1.15
C VAL A 45 19.78 9.42 -2.32
N ILE A 46 20.19 8.34 -2.97
CA ILE A 46 21.09 8.32 -4.14
C ILE A 46 20.43 7.71 -5.38
N GLY A 47 19.22 7.16 -5.25
CA GLY A 47 18.38 6.70 -6.36
C GLY A 47 16.94 6.47 -5.89
N CYS A 48 15.98 6.50 -6.81
CA CYS A 48 14.56 6.28 -6.55
C CYS A 48 13.88 5.65 -7.77
N VAL A 49 13.16 4.56 -7.56
CA VAL A 49 12.26 3.95 -8.54
C VAL A 49 10.89 3.79 -7.88
N ASP A 50 9.85 4.45 -8.39
CA ASP A 50 8.54 4.44 -7.75
C ASP A 50 7.40 4.65 -8.76
N HIS A 51 6.22 4.13 -8.43
CA HIS A 51 4.99 4.29 -9.21
C HIS A 51 3.86 5.03 -8.47
N HIS A 52 4.15 5.58 -7.28
CA HIS A 52 3.24 6.47 -6.56
C HIS A 52 3.32 7.92 -7.06
N ALA A 53 2.44 8.78 -6.55
CA ALA A 53 2.54 10.22 -6.78
C ALA A 53 3.87 10.75 -6.21
N ASN A 54 4.48 11.70 -6.90
CA ASN A 54 5.73 12.31 -6.47
C ASN A 54 5.49 13.22 -5.25
N GLU A 55 6.09 12.88 -4.11
CA GLU A 55 6.00 13.61 -2.83
C GLU A 55 6.98 14.80 -2.76
N GLY A 56 7.72 15.08 -3.84
CA GLY A 56 8.67 16.19 -3.95
C GLY A 56 9.89 16.05 -3.03
N PHE A 57 10.16 14.85 -2.51
CA PHE A 57 11.24 14.59 -1.57
C PHE A 57 12.58 14.33 -2.25
N CYS A 58 12.61 13.52 -3.31
CA CYS A 58 13.85 13.13 -3.99
C CYS A 58 14.55 14.33 -4.66
N ALA A 59 15.87 14.40 -4.51
CA ALA A 59 16.69 15.39 -5.21
C ALA A 59 16.81 15.03 -6.71
N PRO A 60 16.83 16.00 -7.64
CA PRO A 60 16.81 15.75 -9.08
C PRO A 60 18.09 15.09 -9.63
N GLU A 61 19.21 15.20 -8.91
CA GLU A 61 20.53 14.69 -9.34
C GLU A 61 20.78 13.21 -9.02
N ILE A 62 19.83 12.52 -8.36
CA ILE A 62 20.00 11.11 -8.00
C ILE A 62 19.87 10.20 -9.24
N SER A 63 20.48 9.01 -9.19
CA SER A 63 20.46 8.07 -10.31
C SER A 63 20.41 6.61 -9.83
N PRO A 64 19.43 5.81 -10.28
CA PRO A 64 18.31 6.20 -11.15
C PRO A 64 17.31 7.12 -10.45
N LEU A 65 16.62 7.97 -11.20
CA LEU A 65 15.41 8.70 -10.75
C LEU A 65 14.28 8.38 -11.73
N LEU A 66 13.43 7.42 -11.39
CA LEU A 66 12.30 6.99 -12.20
C LEU A 66 11.03 6.98 -11.34
N ILE A 67 10.27 8.07 -11.39
CA ILE A 67 8.97 8.19 -10.73
C ILE A 67 7.92 8.40 -11.81
N THR A 68 7.16 7.34 -12.14
CA THR A 68 6.17 7.38 -13.23
C THR A 68 5.07 6.35 -12.98
N THR A 69 3.91 6.55 -13.59
CA THR A 69 2.80 5.60 -13.47
C THR A 69 3.15 4.25 -14.08
N SER A 70 2.94 3.17 -13.33
CA SER A 70 3.04 1.77 -13.76
C SER A 70 2.09 0.93 -12.92
N GLY A 71 1.64 -0.21 -13.44
CA GLY A 71 0.86 -1.18 -12.67
C GLY A 71 1.62 -1.68 -11.45
N SER A 72 2.89 -2.05 -11.63
CA SER A 72 3.81 -2.43 -10.56
C SER A 72 5.12 -1.63 -10.59
N CYS A 73 5.65 -1.28 -9.42
CA CYS A 73 6.99 -0.69 -9.31
C CYS A 73 8.09 -1.67 -9.76
N ALA A 74 7.85 -2.98 -9.68
CA ALA A 74 8.80 -3.99 -10.15
C ALA A 74 9.04 -3.87 -11.67
N SER A 75 8.02 -3.50 -12.45
CA SER A 75 8.14 -3.24 -13.88
C SER A 75 9.14 -2.12 -14.18
N LEU A 76 9.05 -1.02 -13.43
CA LEU A 76 9.97 0.11 -13.52
C LEU A 76 11.38 -0.28 -13.07
N LEU A 77 11.51 -1.13 -12.05
CA LEU A 77 12.79 -1.59 -11.56
C LEU A 77 13.54 -2.43 -12.60
N VAL A 78 12.84 -3.33 -13.32
CA VAL A 78 13.43 -4.11 -14.43
C VAL A 78 14.02 -3.19 -15.49
N GLN A 79 13.27 -2.14 -15.87
CA GLN A 79 13.74 -1.17 -16.86
C GLN A 79 14.90 -0.31 -16.34
N ALA A 80 14.82 0.17 -15.10
CA ALA A 80 15.88 0.96 -14.48
C ALA A 80 17.19 0.17 -14.36
N LEU A 81 17.12 -1.11 -13.99
CA LEU A 81 18.30 -1.99 -13.91
C LEU A 81 18.88 -2.29 -15.30
N GLY A 82 18.01 -2.46 -16.31
CA GLY A 82 18.44 -2.61 -17.70
C GLY A 82 19.15 -1.37 -18.24
N SER A 83 18.61 -0.17 -17.99
CA SER A 83 19.15 1.08 -18.52
C SER A 83 20.52 1.46 -17.95
N ILE A 84 20.82 1.05 -16.71
CA ILE A 84 22.14 1.25 -16.08
C ILE A 84 23.10 0.07 -16.30
N GLY A 85 22.70 -0.94 -17.07
CA GLY A 85 23.52 -2.13 -17.34
C GLY A 85 23.71 -3.05 -16.13
N ALA A 86 22.92 -2.89 -15.07
CA ALA A 86 22.98 -3.73 -13.87
C ALA A 86 22.25 -5.07 -14.04
N TRP A 87 21.37 -5.18 -15.05
CA TRP A 87 20.73 -6.42 -15.45
C TRP A 87 20.78 -6.57 -16.98
N PRO A 88 21.81 -7.23 -17.53
CA PRO A 88 21.97 -7.44 -18.98
C PRO A 88 20.80 -8.24 -19.58
N GLY A 89 20.55 -8.11 -20.88
CA GLY A 89 19.46 -8.82 -21.57
C GLY A 89 18.06 -8.25 -21.31
N CYS A 90 18.00 -7.02 -20.80
CA CYS A 90 16.77 -6.24 -20.62
C CYS A 90 16.50 -5.28 -21.80
N GLN A 91 17.42 -5.15 -22.77
CA GLN A 91 17.25 -4.32 -23.96
C GLN A 91 16.95 -5.16 -25.20
N GLU A 92 16.20 -4.60 -26.16
CA GLU A 92 16.00 -5.22 -27.47
C GLU A 92 17.33 -5.29 -28.23
N GLY A 93 17.68 -6.48 -28.72
CA GLY A 93 18.90 -6.70 -29.50
C GLY A 93 20.15 -7.03 -28.69
N ASP A 94 20.06 -7.15 -27.36
CA ASP A 94 21.13 -7.77 -26.57
C ASP A 94 21.31 -9.23 -27.02
N ASP A 95 22.52 -9.57 -27.50
CA ASP A 95 22.87 -10.96 -27.80
C ASP A 95 22.64 -11.80 -26.54
N ALA A 96 21.85 -12.86 -26.68
CA ALA A 96 21.38 -13.67 -25.56
C ALA A 96 22.56 -14.33 -24.84
N LEU A 97 23.10 -13.66 -23.82
CA LEU A 97 23.89 -14.32 -22.79
C LEU A 97 23.00 -15.41 -22.19
N SER A 98 23.57 -16.60 -22.01
CA SER A 98 22.85 -17.72 -21.39
C SER A 98 22.38 -17.28 -20.01
N THR A 99 21.07 -17.14 -19.82
CA THR A 99 20.48 -16.82 -18.52
C THR A 99 20.85 -17.92 -17.53
N THR A 100 21.47 -17.55 -16.42
CA THR A 100 21.82 -18.50 -15.36
C THR A 100 20.57 -18.97 -14.61
N ARG A 101 20.66 -20.09 -13.89
CA ARG A 101 19.52 -20.58 -13.08
C ARG A 101 19.15 -19.57 -11.99
N GLU A 102 20.14 -18.96 -11.37
CA GLU A 102 19.99 -17.96 -10.32
C GLU A 102 19.30 -16.71 -10.86
N GLU A 103 19.70 -16.26 -12.06
CA GLU A 103 19.05 -15.13 -12.73
C GLU A 103 17.59 -15.43 -13.09
N ALA A 104 17.28 -16.65 -13.54
CA ALA A 104 15.90 -17.06 -13.76
C ALA A 104 15.06 -17.09 -12.48
N GLN A 105 15.64 -17.47 -11.33
CA GLN A 105 14.95 -17.40 -10.04
C GLN A 105 14.67 -15.95 -9.62
N VAL A 106 15.63 -15.05 -9.81
CA VAL A 106 15.42 -13.61 -9.56
C VAL A 106 14.38 -13.04 -10.53
N ALA A 107 14.37 -13.49 -11.79
CA ALA A 107 13.37 -13.07 -12.76
C ALA A 107 11.95 -13.55 -12.38
N GLN A 108 11.81 -14.78 -11.90
CA GLN A 108 10.55 -15.31 -11.38
C GLN A 108 10.07 -14.54 -10.13
N LEU A 109 11.00 -14.19 -9.24
CA LEU A 109 10.71 -13.35 -8.07
C LEU A 109 10.24 -11.95 -8.48
N ALA A 110 10.89 -11.33 -9.46
CA ALA A 110 10.50 -10.02 -9.98
C ALA A 110 9.18 -10.04 -10.77
N LEU A 111 8.81 -11.18 -11.36
CA LEU A 111 7.54 -11.35 -12.08
C LEU A 111 6.35 -11.38 -11.12
N ALA A 112 6.49 -11.95 -9.93
CA ALA A 112 5.41 -12.09 -8.95
C ALA A 112 4.70 -10.77 -8.58
N PRO A 113 5.39 -9.67 -8.19
CA PRO A 113 4.75 -8.39 -7.90
C PRO A 113 4.06 -7.79 -9.14
N ILE A 114 4.63 -7.96 -10.34
CA ILE A 114 4.00 -7.49 -11.58
C ILE A 114 2.65 -8.18 -11.78
N LEU A 115 2.60 -9.52 -11.65
CA LEU A 115 1.36 -10.27 -11.83
C LEU A 115 0.33 -9.92 -10.77
N ILE A 116 0.70 -9.80 -9.49
CA ILE A 116 -0.29 -9.55 -8.43
C ILE A 116 -0.83 -8.11 -8.42
N ASP A 117 -0.02 -7.12 -8.81
CA ASP A 117 -0.44 -5.71 -8.85
C ASP A 117 -1.35 -5.42 -10.07
N THR A 118 -1.11 -6.13 -11.17
CA THR A 118 -1.81 -5.98 -12.45
C THR A 118 -2.96 -6.98 -12.65
N ALA A 119 -3.24 -7.82 -11.65
CA ALA A 119 -4.19 -8.94 -11.76
C ALA A 119 -3.92 -9.82 -12.99
N ASN A 120 -2.71 -10.36 -13.08
CA ASN A 120 -2.23 -11.17 -14.21
C ASN A 120 -2.29 -10.41 -15.55
N LEU A 121 -1.94 -9.12 -15.55
CA LEU A 121 -2.05 -8.21 -16.69
C LEU A 121 -3.48 -8.00 -17.24
N THR A 122 -4.52 -8.34 -16.47
CA THR A 122 -5.92 -8.17 -16.88
C THR A 122 -6.58 -6.89 -16.38
N ALA A 123 -5.97 -6.17 -15.43
CA ALA A 123 -6.47 -4.90 -14.95
C ALA A 123 -6.15 -3.75 -15.93
N GLU A 124 -6.98 -3.59 -16.97
CA GLU A 124 -6.77 -2.62 -18.06
C GLU A 124 -6.55 -1.18 -17.58
N ASP A 125 -7.13 -0.80 -16.44
CA ASP A 125 -7.00 0.53 -15.83
C ASP A 125 -5.65 0.77 -15.13
N LYS A 126 -4.87 -0.30 -14.90
CA LYS A 126 -3.58 -0.27 -14.20
C LYS A 126 -2.41 -0.65 -15.08
N VAL A 127 -2.63 -1.58 -16.02
CA VAL A 127 -1.57 -2.11 -16.87
C VAL A 127 -1.03 -1.01 -17.79
N THR A 128 0.28 -0.87 -17.81
CA THR A 128 1.01 0.07 -18.67
C THR A 128 1.98 -0.67 -19.58
N PRO A 129 2.53 0.00 -20.62
CA PRO A 129 3.60 -0.58 -21.45
C PRO A 129 4.84 -0.98 -20.64
N HIS A 130 5.06 -0.38 -19.46
CA HIS A 130 6.15 -0.78 -18.58
C HIS A 130 5.96 -2.21 -18.05
N ASP A 131 4.72 -2.57 -17.71
CA ASP A 131 4.37 -3.86 -17.14
C ASP A 131 4.46 -5.00 -18.16
N THR A 132 3.93 -4.78 -19.38
CA THR A 132 4.02 -5.76 -20.47
C THR A 132 5.45 -5.98 -20.94
N SER A 133 6.23 -4.89 -21.10
CA SER A 133 7.64 -4.98 -21.47
C SER A 133 8.48 -5.71 -20.41
N ALA A 134 8.29 -5.41 -19.13
CA ALA A 134 8.98 -6.08 -18.05
C ALA A 134 8.59 -7.57 -17.95
N HIS A 135 7.31 -7.89 -18.12
CA HIS A 135 6.83 -9.27 -18.20
C HIS A 135 7.55 -10.05 -19.30
N ASP A 136 7.59 -9.52 -20.53
CA ASP A 136 8.24 -10.17 -21.67
C ASP A 136 9.73 -10.42 -21.42
N ILE A 137 10.42 -9.46 -20.80
CA ILE A 137 11.83 -9.58 -20.43
C ILE A 137 12.03 -10.71 -19.42
N LEU A 138 11.27 -10.70 -18.32
CA LEU A 138 11.41 -11.68 -17.25
C LEU A 138 11.01 -13.08 -17.71
N HIS A 139 9.92 -13.19 -18.46
CA HIS A 139 9.43 -14.46 -18.99
C HIS A 139 10.45 -15.10 -19.95
N ARG A 140 11.10 -14.30 -20.80
CA ARG A 140 12.19 -14.79 -21.67
C ARG A 140 13.36 -15.34 -20.86
N LYS A 141 13.80 -14.62 -19.82
CA LYS A 141 14.89 -15.05 -18.93
C LYS A 141 14.58 -16.38 -18.24
N ILE A 142 13.37 -16.52 -17.71
CA ILE A 142 12.91 -17.76 -17.06
C ILE A 142 12.98 -18.95 -18.04
N ASN A 143 12.49 -18.76 -19.28
CA ASN A 143 12.47 -19.83 -20.29
C ASN A 143 13.87 -20.21 -20.81
N GLN A 144 14.79 -19.26 -20.91
CA GLN A 144 16.15 -19.52 -21.42
C GLN A 144 17.00 -20.40 -20.49
N ALA A 145 16.78 -20.35 -19.17
CA ALA A 145 17.58 -21.11 -18.21
C ALA A 145 17.20 -22.61 -18.14
N GLY A 146 16.23 -23.08 -18.94
CA GLY A 146 15.75 -24.46 -18.90
C GLY A 146 15.18 -24.86 -17.53
N VAL A 147 14.91 -23.88 -16.66
CA VAL A 147 14.10 -24.07 -15.46
C VAL A 147 12.74 -24.44 -16.00
N GLN A 148 12.39 -25.73 -15.93
CA GLN A 148 11.03 -26.16 -16.23
C GLN A 148 10.12 -25.22 -15.45
N ALA A 149 9.35 -24.39 -16.17
CA ALA A 149 8.37 -23.52 -15.59
C ALA A 149 7.53 -24.41 -14.67
N SER A 150 7.74 -24.26 -13.36
CA SER A 150 7.00 -25.01 -12.38
C SER A 150 5.58 -24.49 -12.48
N ALA A 151 4.76 -25.24 -13.22
CA ALA A 151 3.38 -24.95 -13.51
C ALA A 151 3.18 -23.84 -14.56
N LYS A 152 2.08 -23.92 -15.32
CA LYS A 152 1.74 -22.97 -16.39
C LYS A 152 1.72 -21.55 -15.81
N HIS A 153 1.93 -20.51 -16.62
CA HIS A 153 1.90 -19.11 -16.17
C HIS A 153 0.73 -18.79 -15.22
N ASP A 154 -0.46 -19.32 -15.53
CA ASP A 154 -1.67 -19.15 -14.72
C ASP A 154 -1.62 -19.87 -13.37
N ASP A 155 -0.91 -21.00 -13.28
CA ASP A 155 -0.71 -21.73 -12.02
C ASP A 155 0.21 -20.94 -11.08
N PHE A 156 1.20 -20.20 -11.61
CA PHE A 156 2.08 -19.35 -10.79
C PHE A 156 1.33 -18.14 -10.23
N TYR A 157 0.55 -17.44 -11.07
CA TYR A 157 -0.31 -16.35 -10.60
C TYR A 157 -1.31 -16.83 -9.54
N THR A 158 -1.96 -17.98 -9.76
CA THR A 158 -2.91 -18.56 -8.81
C THR A 158 -2.25 -18.83 -7.46
N GLN A 159 -1.04 -19.41 -7.43
CA GLN A 159 -0.29 -19.62 -6.20
C GLN A 159 0.04 -18.31 -5.47
N ILE A 160 0.43 -17.25 -6.19
CA ILE A 160 0.68 -15.94 -5.59
C ILE A 160 -0.60 -15.35 -5.00
N LEU A 161 -1.71 -15.42 -5.74
CA LEU A 161 -3.00 -14.90 -5.32
C LEU A 161 -3.52 -15.62 -4.07
N GLU A 162 -3.49 -16.94 -4.05
CA GLU A 162 -3.87 -17.75 -2.89
C GLU A 162 -2.98 -17.46 -1.68
N THR A 163 -1.65 -17.35 -1.90
CA THR A 163 -0.71 -17.00 -0.84
C THR A 163 -1.03 -15.62 -0.25
N LYS A 164 -1.33 -14.63 -1.10
CA LYS A 164 -1.74 -13.30 -0.66
C LYS A 164 -3.04 -13.38 0.14
N GLN A 165 -4.07 -14.05 -0.38
CA GLN A 165 -5.37 -14.18 0.29
C GLN A 165 -5.28 -14.87 1.66
N ASN A 166 -4.32 -15.77 1.87
CA ASN A 166 -4.13 -16.50 3.13
C ASN A 166 -3.02 -15.91 4.02
N SER A 167 -2.37 -14.82 3.60
CA SER A 167 -1.21 -14.21 4.28
C SER A 167 -1.48 -13.63 5.68
N LEU A 168 -2.75 -13.57 6.08
CA LEU A 168 -3.23 -12.99 7.34
C LEU A 168 -3.67 -14.05 8.37
N ASP A 169 -3.78 -15.32 7.96
CA ASP A 169 -4.43 -16.35 8.79
C ASP A 169 -3.68 -16.60 10.11
N LEU A 170 -2.35 -16.59 10.07
CA LEU A 170 -1.47 -16.84 11.23
C LEU A 170 -1.14 -15.59 12.06
N LEU A 171 -1.59 -14.40 11.64
CA LEU A 171 -1.28 -13.14 12.33
C LEU A 171 -2.25 -12.91 13.49
N THR A 172 -1.87 -12.12 14.48
CA THR A 172 -2.79 -11.50 15.45
C THR A 172 -3.58 -10.38 14.77
N VAL A 173 -4.67 -9.90 15.39
CA VAL A 173 -5.47 -8.78 14.85
C VAL A 173 -4.61 -7.53 14.71
N GLU A 174 -3.76 -7.26 15.70
CA GLU A 174 -2.82 -6.14 15.71
C GLU A 174 -1.81 -6.24 14.55
N GLU A 175 -1.24 -7.41 14.32
CA GLU A 175 -0.35 -7.65 13.17
C GLU A 175 -1.10 -7.55 11.82
N VAL A 176 -2.38 -7.93 11.76
CA VAL A 176 -3.20 -7.73 10.56
C VAL A 176 -3.41 -6.24 10.27
N LEU A 177 -3.71 -5.44 11.30
CA LEU A 177 -3.88 -3.99 11.15
C LEU A 177 -2.59 -3.30 10.69
N ASP A 178 -1.43 -3.80 11.13
CA ASP A 178 -0.11 -3.23 10.80
C ASP A 178 0.45 -3.72 9.44
N ARG A 179 -0.02 -4.88 8.94
CA ARG A 179 0.57 -5.59 7.80
C ARG A 179 0.73 -4.76 6.53
N ASP A 180 -0.30 -4.01 6.15
CA ASP A 180 -0.28 -3.06 5.04
C ASP A 180 -0.86 -1.73 5.53
N TYR A 181 -0.15 -1.15 6.49
CA TYR A 181 -0.47 0.11 7.13
C TYR A 181 0.26 1.28 6.44
N LYS A 182 -0.43 2.40 6.26
CA LYS A 182 0.16 3.69 5.89
C LYS A 182 -0.38 4.79 6.80
N GLN A 183 0.45 5.78 7.08
CA GLN A 183 0.10 6.93 7.91
C GLN A 183 0.44 8.23 7.19
N TRP A 184 -0.41 9.23 7.39
CA TRP A 184 -0.15 10.61 7.00
C TRP A 184 -0.49 11.54 8.15
N THR A 185 0.13 12.71 8.14
CA THR A 185 -0.19 13.80 9.07
C THR A 185 -0.67 14.97 8.24
N GLU A 186 -1.89 15.41 8.47
CA GLU A 186 -2.51 16.53 7.77
C GLU A 186 -2.77 17.69 8.73
N THR A 187 -2.66 18.91 8.22
CA THR A 187 -2.93 20.13 9.00
C THR A 187 -4.14 20.83 8.40
N SER A 188 -5.13 21.10 9.25
CA SER A 188 -6.32 21.86 8.89
C SER A 188 -5.97 23.34 8.68
N SER A 189 -6.59 23.96 7.68
CA SER A 189 -6.46 25.40 7.40
C SER A 189 -7.02 26.25 8.55
N SER A 190 -8.09 25.80 9.21
CA SER A 190 -8.66 26.49 10.37
C SER A 190 -7.95 26.17 11.70
N HIS A 191 -7.20 25.08 11.78
CA HIS A 191 -6.48 24.64 12.99
C HIS A 191 -5.00 24.34 12.73
N PRO A 192 -4.19 25.35 12.35
CA PRO A 192 -2.80 25.15 11.93
C PRO A 192 -1.88 24.65 13.06
N SER A 193 -2.30 24.75 14.33
CA SER A 193 -1.52 24.33 15.49
C SER A 193 -1.78 22.90 15.94
N LYS A 194 -2.79 22.21 15.37
CA LYS A 194 -3.15 20.84 15.76
C LYS A 194 -3.16 19.93 14.52
N PRO A 195 -2.01 19.33 14.15
CA PRO A 195 -1.98 18.34 13.08
C PRO A 195 -2.80 17.10 13.46
N LEU A 196 -3.37 16.45 12.47
CA LEU A 196 -4.19 15.25 12.61
C LEU A 196 -3.51 14.07 11.91
N ASN A 197 -3.24 13.01 12.67
CA ASN A 197 -2.70 11.77 12.12
C ASN A 197 -3.84 10.90 11.57
N ILE A 198 -3.66 10.39 10.35
CA ILE A 198 -4.60 9.54 9.62
C ILE A 198 -3.89 8.22 9.33
N GLY A 199 -4.39 7.13 9.92
CA GLY A 199 -3.87 5.79 9.67
C GLY A 199 -4.79 4.97 8.76
N PHE A 200 -4.21 4.13 7.92
CA PHE A 200 -4.94 3.38 6.89
C PHE A 200 -4.45 1.94 6.82
N CYS A 201 -5.25 1.03 7.38
CA CYS A 201 -5.01 -0.40 7.42
C CYS A 201 -5.69 -1.05 6.21
N SER A 202 -4.92 -1.50 5.22
CA SER A 202 -5.44 -2.24 4.07
C SER A 202 -5.31 -3.74 4.30
N MET A 203 -6.34 -4.53 3.95
CA MET A 203 -6.29 -5.99 4.14
C MET A 203 -7.06 -6.77 3.08
N VAL A 204 -6.67 -8.02 2.89
CA VAL A 204 -7.18 -8.92 1.84
C VAL A 204 -8.31 -9.85 2.30
N LYS A 205 -8.91 -9.53 3.44
CA LYS A 205 -10.03 -10.25 4.06
C LYS A 205 -11.13 -9.25 4.41
N SER A 206 -12.38 -9.70 4.50
CA SER A 206 -13.53 -8.86 4.82
C SER A 206 -13.51 -8.33 6.26
N ILE A 207 -14.34 -7.32 6.55
CA ILE A 207 -14.54 -6.81 7.91
C ILE A 207 -15.06 -7.91 8.83
N SER A 208 -16.00 -8.73 8.35
CA SER A 208 -16.53 -9.85 9.15
C SER A 208 -15.44 -10.86 9.53
N TRP A 209 -14.50 -11.15 8.63
CA TRP A 209 -13.39 -12.05 8.93
C TRP A 209 -12.48 -11.52 10.05
N ILE A 210 -12.14 -10.23 10.03
CA ILE A 210 -11.30 -9.66 11.10
C ILE A 210 -12.07 -9.51 12.42
N VAL A 211 -13.38 -9.27 12.36
CA VAL A 211 -14.27 -9.29 13.52
C VAL A 211 -14.32 -10.68 14.16
N GLU A 212 -14.50 -11.74 13.37
CA GLU A 212 -14.47 -13.13 13.84
C GLU A 212 -13.11 -13.44 14.48
N LYS A 213 -12.02 -13.09 13.79
CA LYS A 213 -10.65 -13.27 14.28
C LYS A 213 -10.37 -12.55 15.60
N ALA A 214 -11.03 -11.41 15.83
CA ALA A 214 -10.94 -10.68 17.10
C ALA A 214 -11.79 -11.29 18.23
N GLY A 215 -12.69 -12.23 17.93
CA GLY A 215 -13.64 -12.79 18.88
C GLY A 215 -14.95 -11.99 19.02
N GLY A 216 -15.27 -11.13 18.04
CA GLY A 216 -16.52 -10.36 17.99
C GLY A 216 -16.30 -8.86 17.75
N PRO A 217 -17.36 -8.12 17.40
CA PRO A 217 -17.23 -6.74 16.91
C PRO A 217 -16.72 -5.76 17.96
N GLN A 218 -17.10 -5.95 19.24
CA GLN A 218 -16.58 -5.12 20.33
C GLN A 218 -15.08 -5.36 20.55
N ALA A 219 -14.66 -6.63 20.58
CA ALA A 219 -13.24 -6.98 20.73
C ALA A 219 -12.39 -6.44 19.58
N PHE A 220 -12.92 -6.45 18.35
CA PHE A 220 -12.27 -5.80 17.20
C PHE A 220 -12.17 -4.28 17.38
N LEU A 221 -13.26 -3.61 17.76
CA LEU A 221 -13.26 -2.16 17.99
C LEU A 221 -12.26 -1.77 19.10
N ASP A 222 -12.21 -2.51 20.20
CA ASP A 222 -11.27 -2.25 21.30
C ASP A 222 -9.81 -2.36 20.84
N LYS A 223 -9.50 -3.38 20.02
CA LYS A 223 -8.17 -3.57 19.42
C LYS A 223 -7.83 -2.47 18.41
N LEU A 224 -8.80 -2.05 17.58
CA LEU A 224 -8.62 -0.96 16.63
C LEU A 224 -8.36 0.38 17.35
N CYS A 225 -9.11 0.67 18.41
CA CYS A 225 -8.91 1.84 19.26
C CYS A 225 -7.54 1.81 19.95
N THR A 226 -7.12 0.64 20.46
CA THR A 226 -5.79 0.46 21.06
C THR A 226 -4.68 0.70 20.05
N PHE A 227 -4.79 0.11 18.85
CA PHE A 227 -3.85 0.29 17.75
C PHE A 227 -3.72 1.77 17.37
N ALA A 228 -4.86 2.47 17.29
CA ALA A 228 -4.90 3.87 16.94
C ALA A 228 -4.33 4.79 18.04
N ALA A 229 -4.61 4.49 19.31
CA ALA A 229 -4.06 5.22 20.45
C ALA A 229 -2.53 5.11 20.51
N GLN A 230 -1.97 3.92 20.25
CA GLN A 230 -0.51 3.69 20.21
C GLN A 230 0.22 4.51 19.13
N ARG A 231 -0.50 4.95 18.09
CA ARG A 231 0.04 5.74 16.97
C ARG A 231 -0.49 7.19 16.97
N GLU A 232 -1.16 7.59 18.04
CA GLU A 232 -1.74 8.94 18.21
C GLU A 232 -2.60 9.34 17.00
N LEU A 233 -3.41 8.42 16.49
CA LEU A 233 -4.27 8.67 15.33
C LEU A 233 -5.50 9.48 15.75
N GLY A 234 -5.86 10.46 14.92
CA GLY A 234 -7.17 11.12 14.99
C GLY A 234 -8.22 10.41 14.13
N ILE A 235 -7.79 9.82 13.02
CA ILE A 235 -8.64 8.99 12.15
C ILE A 235 -7.93 7.66 11.88
N VAL A 236 -8.65 6.56 12.03
CA VAL A 236 -8.20 5.23 11.57
C VAL A 236 -9.18 4.68 10.54
N VAL A 237 -8.63 4.19 9.44
CA VAL A 237 -9.38 3.62 8.32
C VAL A 237 -9.00 2.16 8.16
N VAL A 238 -9.99 1.29 8.06
CA VAL A 238 -9.82 -0.11 7.67
C VAL A 238 -10.46 -0.30 6.30
N MET A 239 -9.67 -0.67 5.31
CA MET A 239 -10.13 -0.90 3.94
C MET A 239 -9.86 -2.33 3.52
N THR A 240 -10.90 -3.03 3.11
CA THR A 240 -10.81 -4.44 2.70
C THR A 240 -10.83 -4.58 1.18
N ALA A 241 -10.20 -5.64 0.68
CA ALA A 241 -10.13 -5.97 -0.73
C ALA A 241 -10.09 -7.50 -0.88
N PHE A 242 -11.25 -8.12 -1.11
CA PHE A 242 -11.38 -9.59 -1.08
C PHE A 242 -12.32 -10.07 -2.17
N THR A 243 -12.28 -11.37 -2.47
CA THR A 243 -13.25 -12.03 -3.35
C THR A 243 -14.33 -12.65 -2.48
N SER A 244 -15.59 -12.31 -2.75
CA SER A 244 -16.73 -12.92 -2.05
C SER A 244 -16.81 -14.41 -2.37
N LYS A 245 -16.93 -15.24 -1.33
CA LYS A 245 -17.08 -16.69 -1.48
C LYS A 245 -18.39 -17.08 -2.15
N THR A 246 -19.44 -16.29 -1.97
CA THR A 246 -20.78 -16.59 -2.52
C THR A 246 -20.95 -16.14 -3.96
N SER A 247 -20.38 -14.98 -4.32
CA SER A 247 -20.60 -14.36 -5.63
C SER A 247 -19.40 -14.44 -6.58
N ASP A 248 -18.23 -14.85 -6.09
CA ASP A 248 -16.95 -14.84 -6.79
C ASP A 248 -16.56 -13.44 -7.34
N LYS A 249 -17.14 -12.39 -6.75
CA LYS A 249 -16.88 -11.00 -7.15
C LYS A 249 -15.87 -10.36 -6.21
N PHE A 250 -14.97 -9.59 -6.81
CA PHE A 250 -14.10 -8.69 -6.05
C PHE A 250 -14.92 -7.63 -5.33
N CYS A 251 -14.64 -7.44 -4.04
CA CYS A 251 -15.39 -6.61 -3.11
C CYS A 251 -14.44 -5.69 -2.35
N ARG A 252 -14.96 -4.52 -1.98
CA ARG A 252 -14.30 -3.57 -1.09
C ARG A 252 -15.25 -3.10 -0.02
N GLU A 253 -14.75 -3.00 1.20
CA GLU A 253 -15.45 -2.38 2.32
C GLU A 253 -14.54 -1.31 2.91
N LEU A 254 -15.17 -0.31 3.53
CA LEU A 254 -14.50 0.82 4.13
C LEU A 254 -15.09 1.09 5.50
N LEU A 255 -14.29 0.94 6.55
CA LEU A 255 -14.60 1.38 7.91
C LEU A 255 -13.74 2.60 8.21
N VAL A 256 -14.36 3.70 8.62
CA VAL A 256 -13.66 4.91 9.07
C VAL A 256 -14.10 5.25 10.48
N CYS A 257 -13.12 5.42 11.38
CA CYS A 257 -13.32 5.83 12.75
C CYS A 257 -12.58 7.15 13.01
N ALA A 258 -13.34 8.21 13.28
CA ALA A 258 -12.87 9.42 13.93
C ALA A 258 -12.79 9.19 15.44
N LEU A 259 -11.65 9.52 16.05
CA LEU A 259 -11.34 9.17 17.44
C LEU A 259 -11.48 10.36 18.40
N ASP A 260 -11.80 11.55 17.88
CA ASP A 260 -12.20 12.71 18.67
C ASP A 260 -13.50 13.36 18.14
N ASP A 261 -14.25 13.99 19.03
CA ASP A 261 -15.50 14.69 18.73
C ASP A 261 -15.27 16.07 18.06
N GLY A 262 -14.06 16.34 17.58
CA GLY A 262 -13.67 17.62 16.98
C GLY A 262 -13.34 17.47 15.51
N LEU A 263 -12.13 17.90 15.15
CA LEU A 263 -11.63 17.96 13.78
C LEU A 263 -11.76 16.61 13.06
N ALA A 264 -11.54 15.48 13.73
CA ALA A 264 -11.65 14.17 13.10
C ALA A 264 -13.08 13.85 12.66
N THR A 265 -14.06 14.13 13.52
CA THR A 265 -15.48 13.89 13.24
C THR A 265 -15.99 14.83 12.14
N ASP A 266 -15.56 16.09 12.12
CA ASP A 266 -15.92 17.01 11.04
C ASP A 266 -15.26 16.64 9.72
N ALA A 267 -14.02 16.15 9.74
CA ALA A 267 -13.34 15.62 8.56
C ALA A 267 -14.07 14.39 8.00
N LEU A 268 -14.58 13.51 8.86
CA LEU A 268 -15.39 12.37 8.43
C LEU A 268 -16.68 12.83 7.72
N LYS A 269 -17.41 13.80 8.27
CA LYS A 269 -18.60 14.37 7.62
C LYS A 269 -18.25 15.02 6.27
N SER A 270 -17.17 15.78 6.23
CA SER A 270 -16.66 16.43 5.02
C SER A 270 -16.32 15.38 3.95
N PHE A 271 -15.56 14.34 4.32
CA PHE A 271 -15.24 13.22 3.45
C PHE A 271 -16.48 12.54 2.88
N VAL A 272 -17.46 12.19 3.73
CA VAL A 272 -18.69 11.54 3.26
C VAL A 272 -19.44 12.44 2.26
N SER A 273 -19.57 13.74 2.54
CA SER A 273 -20.29 14.66 1.65
C SER A 273 -19.61 14.86 0.29
N GLN A 274 -18.28 14.78 0.22
CA GLN A 274 -17.51 15.02 -1.01
C GLN A 274 -17.14 13.74 -1.77
N ALA A 275 -17.02 12.61 -1.07
CA ALA A 275 -16.45 11.38 -1.60
C ALA A 275 -17.44 10.23 -1.78
N ALA A 276 -18.58 10.22 -1.06
CA ALA A 276 -19.46 9.05 -1.07
C ALA A 276 -19.94 8.65 -2.48
N SER A 277 -20.36 9.63 -3.29
CA SER A 277 -20.83 9.35 -4.65
C SER A 277 -19.73 8.87 -5.59
N GLN A 278 -18.53 9.48 -5.55
CA GLN A 278 -17.41 9.09 -6.43
C GLN A 278 -16.75 7.76 -6.03
N LEU A 279 -16.95 7.31 -4.79
CA LEU A 279 -16.46 6.02 -4.30
C LEU A 279 -17.55 4.93 -4.34
N GLY A 280 -18.81 5.28 -4.62
CA GLY A 280 -19.94 4.35 -4.53
C GLY A 280 -20.12 3.80 -3.11
N LEU A 281 -20.05 4.67 -2.09
CA LEU A 281 -20.27 4.25 -0.70
C LEU A 281 -21.76 4.00 -0.45
N GLU A 282 -22.09 2.74 -0.24
CA GLU A 282 -23.45 2.28 0.07
C GLU A 282 -23.53 1.73 1.49
N GLU A 283 -24.76 1.60 1.99
CA GLU A 283 -25.01 0.98 3.28
C GLU A 283 -24.34 -0.40 3.37
N TRP A 284 -23.55 -0.62 4.41
CA TRP A 284 -22.81 -1.87 4.53
C TRP A 284 -23.77 -3.06 4.70
N SER A 285 -23.48 -4.09 3.92
CA SER A 285 -24.03 -5.43 4.00
C SER A 285 -22.87 -6.40 3.77
N ALA A 286 -22.73 -7.38 4.66
CA ALA A 286 -21.68 -8.37 4.47
C ALA A 286 -22.05 -9.30 3.30
N ARG A 287 -21.05 -9.73 2.55
CA ARG A 287 -21.26 -10.53 1.32
C ARG A 287 -21.31 -12.03 1.58
N ASP A 288 -20.71 -12.49 2.66
CA ASP A 288 -20.51 -13.92 2.92
C ASP A 288 -20.98 -14.36 4.32
N ASP A 289 -21.70 -13.49 5.06
CA ASP A 289 -22.09 -13.72 6.46
C ASP A 289 -23.61 -13.79 6.68
N ASP A 290 -24.00 -14.40 7.79
CA ASP A 290 -25.40 -14.50 8.22
C ASP A 290 -25.97 -13.14 8.69
N GLU A 291 -27.27 -12.92 8.46
CA GLU A 291 -27.96 -11.65 8.74
C GLU A 291 -27.85 -11.17 10.21
N ARG A 292 -27.81 -12.11 11.16
CA ARG A 292 -27.66 -11.80 12.59
C ARG A 292 -26.30 -11.21 12.93
N ASP A 293 -25.25 -11.70 12.29
CA ASP A 293 -23.88 -11.24 12.50
C ASP A 293 -23.70 -9.85 11.89
N ILE A 294 -24.29 -9.62 10.71
CA ILE A 294 -24.35 -8.29 10.06
C ILE A 294 -24.95 -7.24 11.00
N LEU A 295 -26.12 -7.51 11.59
CA LEU A 295 -26.78 -6.55 12.48
C LEU A 295 -25.93 -6.23 13.73
N THR A 296 -25.24 -7.24 14.28
CA THR A 296 -24.40 -7.07 15.48
C THR A 296 -23.15 -6.25 15.16
N ILE A 297 -22.53 -6.49 13.99
CA ILE A 297 -21.40 -5.71 13.49
C ILE A 297 -21.80 -4.26 13.27
N LYS A 298 -22.90 -4.00 12.55
CA LYS A 298 -23.40 -2.63 12.30
C LYS A 298 -23.69 -1.87 13.59
N ARG A 299 -24.36 -2.52 14.55
CA ARG A 299 -24.65 -1.91 15.87
C ARG A 299 -23.41 -1.52 16.67
N THR A 300 -22.24 -2.05 16.34
CA THR A 300 -20.99 -1.76 17.06
C THR A 300 -20.10 -0.81 16.27
N LEU A 301 -19.98 -1.03 14.96
CA LEU A 301 -19.04 -0.30 14.09
C LEU A 301 -19.68 0.89 13.34
N ASP A 302 -21.01 1.01 13.36
CA ASP A 302 -21.80 2.01 12.62
C ASP A 302 -22.99 2.52 13.45
N ASN A 303 -22.71 2.85 14.72
CA ASN A 303 -23.73 3.30 15.68
C ASN A 303 -23.55 4.74 16.16
N GLU A 304 -22.48 5.42 15.74
CA GLU A 304 -22.12 6.76 16.20
C GLU A 304 -21.73 7.65 15.02
N PRO A 305 -21.91 8.98 15.10
CA PRO A 305 -21.48 9.91 14.04
C PRO A 305 -19.98 9.85 13.73
N SER A 306 -19.16 9.40 14.69
CA SER A 306 -17.72 9.29 14.61
C SER A 306 -17.23 8.00 13.94
N ARG A 307 -18.10 7.01 13.67
CA ARG A 307 -17.70 5.73 13.07
C ARG A 307 -18.71 5.26 12.03
N ARG A 308 -18.22 4.85 10.87
CA ARG A 308 -19.07 4.43 9.76
C ARG A 308 -18.43 3.30 8.97
N ILE A 309 -19.26 2.36 8.54
CA ILE A 309 -18.87 1.26 7.65
C ILE A 309 -19.69 1.30 6.36
N TRP A 310 -19.03 1.05 5.25
CA TRP A 310 -19.64 1.04 3.92
C TRP A 310 -19.23 -0.19 3.12
N LEU A 311 -20.15 -0.59 2.25
CA LEU A 311 -19.79 -1.33 1.05
C LEU A 311 -19.35 -0.29 0.00
N GLN A 312 -18.18 -0.50 -0.62
CA GLN A 312 -17.69 0.38 -1.68
C GLN A 312 -17.92 -0.28 -3.05
N THR A 313 -18.90 0.23 -3.81
CA THR A 313 -19.32 -0.38 -5.08
C THR A 313 -18.43 -0.01 -6.26
N ASP A 314 -17.75 1.14 -6.24
CA ASP A 314 -16.66 1.40 -7.17
C ASP A 314 -15.38 0.70 -6.70
N VAL A 315 -15.26 -0.57 -7.07
CA VAL A 315 -14.13 -1.43 -6.68
C VAL A 315 -12.80 -1.07 -7.35
N THR A 316 -12.80 -0.13 -8.31
CA THR A 316 -11.57 0.39 -8.93
C THR A 316 -10.78 1.30 -7.98
N LYS A 317 -11.48 1.92 -7.01
CA LYS A 317 -10.88 2.88 -6.07
C LYS A 317 -10.21 2.14 -4.91
N SER A 318 -8.88 2.17 -4.88
CA SER A 318 -8.08 1.61 -3.78
C SER A 318 -7.71 2.70 -2.76
N ARG A 319 -6.89 2.36 -1.76
CA ARG A 319 -6.23 3.34 -0.88
C ARG A 319 -5.58 4.50 -1.65
N LYS A 320 -5.05 4.26 -2.86
CA LYS A 320 -4.45 5.30 -3.71
C LYS A 320 -5.45 6.40 -4.12
N GLN A 321 -6.74 6.10 -4.15
CA GLN A 321 -7.81 7.06 -4.42
C GLN A 321 -8.54 7.52 -3.15
N VAL A 322 -8.75 6.63 -2.17
CA VAL A 322 -9.48 6.96 -0.95
C VAL A 322 -8.66 7.82 0.02
N ALA A 323 -7.36 7.53 0.20
CA ALA A 323 -6.53 8.27 1.14
C ALA A 323 -6.41 9.77 0.79
N PRO A 324 -6.16 10.18 -0.48
CA PRO A 324 -6.17 11.59 -0.85
C PRO A 324 -7.48 12.31 -0.54
N LEU A 325 -8.63 11.64 -0.65
CA LEU A 325 -9.94 12.23 -0.37
C LEU A 325 -10.14 12.50 1.13
N ILE A 326 -9.76 11.55 1.99
CA ILE A 326 -9.81 11.75 3.45
C ILE A 326 -8.80 12.84 3.87
N ARG A 327 -7.58 12.81 3.31
CA ARG A 327 -6.55 13.83 3.58
C ARG A 327 -7.04 15.22 3.16
N GLY A 328 -7.62 15.35 1.97
CA GLY A 328 -8.20 16.60 1.48
C GLY A 328 -9.36 17.10 2.34
N ALA A 329 -10.20 16.19 2.86
CA ALA A 329 -11.27 16.53 3.79
C ALA A 329 -10.74 17.10 5.11
N VAL A 330 -9.58 16.65 5.60
CA VAL A 330 -8.92 17.22 6.78
C VAL A 330 -8.28 18.57 6.46
N ALA A 331 -7.55 18.68 5.35
CA ALA A 331 -6.81 19.88 4.98
C ALA A 331 -7.72 21.08 4.62
N SER A 332 -8.92 20.79 4.11
CA SER A 332 -9.91 21.81 3.70
C SER A 332 -10.75 22.39 4.84
N LEU A 333 -10.75 21.74 6.01
CA LEU A 333 -11.36 22.29 7.23
C LEU A 333 -10.47 23.38 7.80
#